data_AF-A0A443LRK3-F1
#
_entry.id   AF-A0A443LRK3-F1
#
_cell.length_a   1.000
_cell.length_b   1.000
_cell.length_c   1.000
_cell.angle_alpha   90.00
_cell.angle_beta   90.00
_cell.angle_gamma   90.00
#
_symmetry.space_group_name_H-M   'P 1'
#
loop_
_entity.id
_entity.type
_entity.pdbx_description
1 polymer ?
#
loop_
_entity_poly.entity_id
_entity_poly.type
_entity_poly.pdbx_seq_one_letter_code
_entity_poly.pdbx_strand_id
1 'polypeptide(L)'
;MQAWQEAFGDRVRFVFWDLFGRQVHDRLAGQHIGGGGSHHPVFNDADVVGRFPGADIVDLSPLLGAPMHEVRRLFIDSSCHPSQIGYLLLNDALCAGRAPVEAFRSAVATVEAELFALAGKIVGAKGGAVLLTGRSVWLDTLMGYMGKDCALRLAQRGLVLAPLTRLPGQPSIAQMLQQVPLDRCAPVVVSAGAQDLSPQLARAFETDPSFWRDVPSIDWETATAATITARHETPRYAYVRADAPKARVPITPELAAQMVEQGPLGMPSWTGLRHLAACIASDQVPAPRRGAEAGRPQHPPT
;
A
#
# COMPACT_ATOMS: atom_id res chain seq x y z
N MET A 1 -5.01 24.65 21.46
CA MET A 1 -3.84 25.29 20.83
C MET A 1 -3.33 26.46 21.66
N GLN A 2 -4.18 27.44 21.99
CA GLN A 2 -3.84 28.56 22.88
C GLN A 2 -3.14 28.12 24.18
N ALA A 3 -3.70 27.17 24.93
CA ALA A 3 -3.05 26.65 26.14
C ALA A 3 -1.64 26.06 25.90
N TRP A 4 -1.39 25.47 24.72
CA TRP A 4 -0.05 24.98 24.36
C TRP A 4 0.89 26.12 23.98
N GLN A 5 0.40 27.13 23.26
CA GLN A 5 1.18 28.34 22.97
C GLN A 5 1.53 29.13 24.24
N GLU A 6 0.59 29.24 25.18
CA GLU A 6 0.82 29.88 26.48
C GLU A 6 1.87 29.12 27.31
N ALA A 7 1.81 27.79 27.30
CA ALA A 7 2.72 26.96 28.09
C ALA A 7 4.13 26.84 27.50
N PHE A 8 4.27 26.86 26.17
CA PHE A 8 5.52 26.52 25.49
C PHE A 8 6.04 27.59 24.52
N GLY A 9 5.26 28.62 24.21
CA GLY A 9 5.62 29.70 23.28
C GLY A 9 6.10 29.18 21.92
N ASP A 10 7.20 29.75 21.44
CA ASP A 10 7.82 29.43 20.15
C ASP A 10 8.45 28.03 20.08
N ARG A 11 8.40 27.25 21.16
CA ARG A 11 8.91 25.87 21.20
C ARG A 11 7.91 24.85 20.67
N VAL A 12 6.68 25.26 20.35
CA VAL A 12 5.66 24.36 19.80
C VAL A 12 5.35 24.76 18.37
N ARG A 13 5.35 23.74 17.52
CA ARG A 13 4.94 23.81 16.12
C ARG A 13 3.76 22.87 15.90
N PHE A 14 2.77 23.35 15.16
CA PHE A 14 1.52 22.63 14.90
C PHE A 14 1.40 22.19 13.45
N VAL A 15 0.64 21.14 13.21
CA VAL A 15 0.17 20.73 11.89
C VAL A 15 -1.28 20.25 12.03
N PHE A 16 -2.16 20.69 11.13
CA PHE A 16 -3.55 20.22 11.08
C PHE A 16 -3.67 18.99 10.18
N TRP A 17 -3.06 17.88 10.61
CA TRP A 17 -2.92 16.66 9.81
C TRP A 17 -4.25 16.09 9.33
N ASP A 18 -5.20 15.89 10.25
CA ASP A 18 -6.51 15.32 9.92
C ASP A 18 -7.32 16.23 8.98
N LEU A 19 -7.15 17.55 9.11
CA LEU A 19 -7.81 18.54 8.26
C LEU A 19 -7.31 18.44 6.82
N PHE A 20 -5.99 18.40 6.68
CA PHE A 20 -5.31 18.21 5.41
C PHE A 20 -5.68 16.86 4.77
N GLY A 21 -5.65 15.78 5.55
CA GLY A 21 -6.00 14.45 5.07
C GLY A 21 -7.44 14.34 4.58
N ARG A 22 -8.41 14.90 5.32
CA ARG A 22 -9.81 14.98 4.86
C ARG A 22 -9.92 15.73 3.53
N GLN A 23 -9.25 16.87 3.39
CA GLN A 23 -9.27 17.62 2.13
C GLN A 23 -8.68 16.83 0.96
N VAL A 24 -7.62 16.04 1.19
CA VAL A 24 -7.06 15.13 0.18
C VAL A 24 -8.09 14.07 -0.22
N HIS A 25 -8.75 13.44 0.74
CA HIS A 25 -9.77 12.41 0.47
C HIS A 25 -11.01 12.97 -0.23
N ASP A 26 -11.49 14.15 0.16
CA ASP A 26 -12.61 14.84 -0.49
C ASP A 26 -12.29 15.13 -1.96
N ARG A 27 -11.09 15.67 -2.24
CA ARG A 27 -10.63 15.93 -3.62
C ARG A 27 -10.53 14.66 -4.45
N LEU A 28 -10.03 13.57 -3.87
CA LEU A 28 -10.00 12.26 -4.54
C LEU A 28 -11.39 11.72 -4.85
N ALA A 29 -12.38 12.00 -3.99
CA ALA A 29 -13.78 11.64 -4.19
C ALA A 29 -14.53 12.60 -5.13
N GLY A 30 -13.88 13.65 -5.64
CA GLY A 30 -14.52 14.69 -6.45
C GLY A 30 -15.52 15.54 -5.67
N GLN A 31 -15.44 15.53 -4.33
CA GLN A 31 -16.35 16.25 -3.45
C GLN A 31 -15.90 17.69 -3.24
N HIS A 32 -16.87 18.57 -3.01
CA HIS A 32 -16.65 19.96 -2.61
C HIS A 32 -15.82 20.79 -3.61
N ILE A 33 -15.83 20.41 -4.89
CA ILE A 33 -15.18 21.16 -5.98
C ILE A 33 -16.20 22.13 -6.57
N GLY A 34 -15.97 23.43 -6.42
CA GLY A 34 -16.77 24.52 -6.99
C GLY A 34 -15.98 25.39 -7.95
N GLY A 35 -16.65 26.38 -8.58
CA GLY A 35 -16.07 27.26 -9.61
C GLY A 35 -14.86 28.12 -9.20
N GLY A 36 -14.45 28.09 -7.93
CA GLY A 36 -13.23 28.74 -7.41
C GLY A 36 -12.21 27.80 -6.76
N GLY A 37 -12.42 26.48 -6.81
CA GLY A 37 -11.55 25.47 -6.17
C GLY A 37 -12.29 24.53 -5.21
N SER A 38 -11.52 23.76 -4.43
CA SER A 38 -12.05 22.83 -3.42
C SER A 38 -12.28 23.57 -2.09
N HIS A 39 -13.53 23.59 -1.60
CA HIS A 39 -13.94 24.29 -0.39
C HIS A 39 -14.99 23.46 0.38
N HIS A 40 -14.65 22.99 1.58
CA HIS A 40 -15.53 22.13 2.35
C HIS A 40 -16.57 22.97 3.13
N PRO A 41 -17.84 22.53 3.22
CA PRO A 41 -18.93 23.37 3.76
C PRO A 41 -18.82 23.68 5.26
N VAL A 42 -18.01 22.92 6.01
CA VAL A 42 -17.90 23.04 7.48
C VAL A 42 -16.52 23.56 7.92
N PHE A 43 -15.47 23.35 7.12
CA PHE A 43 -14.11 23.69 7.51
C PHE A 43 -13.29 24.01 6.28
N ASN A 44 -12.36 24.97 6.39
CA ASN A 44 -11.28 25.14 5.42
C ASN A 44 -9.98 25.39 6.19
N ASP A 45 -8.87 24.90 5.66
CA ASP A 45 -7.56 25.02 6.29
C ASP A 45 -7.18 26.48 6.57
N ALA A 46 -7.38 27.36 5.59
CA ALA A 46 -7.14 28.81 5.74
C ALA A 46 -7.97 29.43 6.88
N ASP A 47 -9.24 29.03 7.04
CA ASP A 47 -10.11 29.55 8.10
C ASP A 47 -9.67 29.06 9.48
N VAL A 48 -9.18 27.81 9.57
CA VAL A 48 -8.70 27.23 10.82
C VAL A 48 -7.36 27.85 11.22
N VAL A 49 -6.42 27.95 10.29
CA VAL A 49 -5.11 28.60 10.49
C VAL A 49 -5.29 30.06 10.89
N GLY A 50 -6.21 30.79 10.23
CA GLY A 50 -6.50 32.19 10.51
C GLY A 50 -7.02 32.48 11.93
N ARG A 51 -7.56 31.47 12.64
CA ARG A 51 -8.00 31.61 14.04
C ARG A 51 -6.86 31.69 15.05
N PHE A 52 -5.62 31.40 14.62
CA PHE A 52 -4.47 31.34 15.50
C PHE A 52 -3.30 32.19 15.00
N PRO A 53 -3.51 33.52 14.90
CA PRO A 53 -2.46 34.44 14.47
C PRO A 53 -1.26 34.35 15.42
N GLY A 54 -0.07 34.11 14.87
CA GLY A 54 1.19 33.97 15.64
C GLY A 54 1.55 32.55 16.07
N ALA A 55 0.75 31.53 15.75
CA ALA A 55 1.17 30.14 15.90
C ALA A 55 2.19 29.74 14.81
N ASP A 56 3.24 29.00 15.19
CA ASP A 56 4.09 28.30 14.23
C ASP A 56 3.32 27.08 13.70
N ILE A 57 2.72 27.22 12.52
CA ILE A 57 1.92 26.19 11.86
C ILE A 57 2.62 25.77 10.57
N VAL A 58 2.86 24.47 10.42
CA VAL A 58 3.32 23.87 9.17
C VAL A 58 2.16 23.86 8.17
N ASP A 59 2.28 24.70 7.15
CA ASP A 59 1.32 24.75 6.04
C ASP A 59 1.55 23.61 5.04
N LEU A 60 0.67 22.61 5.06
CA LEU A 60 0.69 21.50 4.10
C LEU A 60 -0.05 21.80 2.79
N SER A 61 -0.75 22.95 2.69
CA SER A 61 -1.53 23.32 1.51
C SER A 61 -0.74 23.35 0.19
N PRO A 62 0.58 23.62 0.15
CA PRO A 62 1.35 23.51 -1.09
C PRO A 62 1.32 22.10 -1.72
N LEU A 63 1.15 21.05 -0.91
CA LEU A 63 1.01 19.67 -1.41
C LEU A 63 -0.30 19.46 -2.17
N LEU A 64 -1.33 20.28 -1.91
CA LEU A 64 -2.61 20.20 -2.60
C LEU A 64 -2.56 20.58 -4.08
N GLY A 65 -1.45 21.19 -4.53
CA GLY A 65 -1.16 21.45 -5.94
C GLY A 65 -0.57 20.25 -6.70
N ALA A 66 -0.11 19.22 -6.00
CA ALA A 66 0.38 17.99 -6.62
C ALA A 66 -0.77 17.08 -7.05
N PRO A 67 -0.53 16.07 -7.92
CA PRO A 67 -1.55 15.08 -8.23
C PRO A 67 -2.02 14.34 -6.97
N MET A 68 -3.34 14.32 -6.71
CA MET A 68 -3.88 13.77 -5.45
C MET A 68 -3.57 12.29 -5.23
N HIS A 69 -3.36 11.50 -6.28
CA HIS A 69 -2.90 10.11 -6.14
C HIS A 69 -1.48 10.00 -5.57
N GLU A 70 -0.62 11.02 -5.78
CA GLU A 70 0.70 11.10 -5.12
C GLU A 70 0.55 11.52 -3.66
N VAL A 71 -0.27 12.53 -3.39
CA VAL A 71 -0.48 13.04 -2.03
C VAL A 71 -1.14 11.98 -1.14
N ARG A 72 -2.04 11.16 -1.70
CA ARG A 72 -2.68 10.04 -0.99
C ARG A 72 -1.68 9.10 -0.32
N ARG A 73 -0.46 8.97 -0.86
CA ARG A 73 0.60 8.09 -0.35
C ARG A 73 1.03 8.44 1.08
N LEU A 74 0.66 9.63 1.57
CA LEU A 74 0.86 10.07 2.95
C LEU A 74 0.00 9.31 3.97
N PHE A 75 -1.05 8.62 3.53
CA PHE A 75 -2.03 7.98 4.40
C PHE A 75 -2.15 6.48 4.08
N ILE A 76 -2.33 5.66 5.11
CA ILE A 76 -2.63 4.23 4.93
C ILE A 76 -4.12 3.97 4.67
N ASP A 77 -5.00 4.85 5.16
CA ASP A 77 -6.45 4.70 5.10
C ASP A 77 -7.17 6.06 5.01
N SER A 78 -8.50 6.03 4.98
CA SER A 78 -9.35 7.23 4.95
C SER A 78 -9.50 7.93 6.31
N SER A 79 -9.05 7.31 7.40
CA SER A 79 -9.02 7.92 8.73
C SER A 79 -7.79 8.82 8.90
N CYS A 80 -7.02 9.03 7.83
CA CYS A 80 -5.83 9.85 7.78
C CYS A 80 -4.69 9.30 8.66
N HIS A 81 -4.65 8.00 8.94
CA HIS A 81 -3.48 7.44 9.63
C HIS A 81 -2.23 7.60 8.76
N PRO A 82 -1.11 8.12 9.29
CA PRO A 82 0.09 8.37 8.50
C PRO A 82 0.72 7.08 8.00
N SER A 83 1.06 7.05 6.72
CA SER A 83 1.95 6.04 6.15
C SER A 83 3.40 6.30 6.59
N GLN A 84 4.34 5.42 6.23
CA GLN A 84 5.77 5.69 6.44
C GLN A 84 6.21 6.99 5.75
N ILE A 85 5.65 7.32 4.58
CA ILE A 85 5.93 8.58 3.90
C ILE A 85 5.35 9.74 4.72
N GLY A 86 4.13 9.58 5.27
CA GLY A 86 3.50 10.54 6.17
C GLY A 86 4.34 10.80 7.43
N TYR A 87 4.78 9.74 8.10
CA TYR A 87 5.64 9.84 9.29
C TYR A 87 6.97 10.55 9.02
N LEU A 88 7.66 10.18 7.93
CA LEU A 88 8.92 10.82 7.56
C LEU A 88 8.71 12.31 7.20
N LEU A 89 7.64 12.63 6.47
CA LEU A 89 7.28 14.02 6.18
C LEU A 89 7.03 14.80 7.46
N LEU A 90 6.21 14.26 8.36
CA LEU A 90 5.86 14.92 9.63
C LEU A 90 7.10 15.15 10.47
N ASN A 91 7.99 14.18 10.56
CA ASN A 91 9.25 14.32 11.28
C ASN A 91 10.15 15.41 10.66
N ASP A 92 10.32 15.41 9.34
CA ASP A 92 11.15 16.41 8.66
C ASP A 92 10.56 17.83 8.75
N ALA A 93 9.23 17.97 8.65
CA ALA A 93 8.57 19.26 8.69
C ALA A 93 8.45 19.82 10.12
N LEU A 94 8.00 18.99 11.07
CA LEU A 94 7.79 19.41 12.45
C LEU A 94 9.13 19.54 13.20
N CYS A 95 9.99 18.52 13.12
CA CYS A 95 11.19 18.44 13.96
C CYS A 95 12.41 19.07 13.30
N ALA A 96 12.61 18.87 11.98
CA ALA A 96 13.77 19.40 11.27
C ALA A 96 13.51 20.75 10.58
N GLY A 97 12.27 21.24 10.58
CA GLY A 97 11.89 22.52 9.99
C GLY A 97 12.06 22.60 8.48
N ARG A 98 12.04 21.45 7.80
CA ARG A 98 12.10 21.41 6.34
C ARG A 98 10.77 21.86 5.74
N ALA A 99 10.84 22.56 4.60
CA ALA A 99 9.64 22.94 3.85
C ALA A 99 8.81 21.70 3.46
N PRO A 100 7.47 21.71 3.58
CA PRO A 100 6.63 20.53 3.38
C PRO A 100 6.79 19.82 2.02
N VAL A 101 6.97 20.58 0.94
CA VAL A 101 7.21 20.01 -0.40
C VAL A 101 8.54 19.26 -0.46
N GLU A 102 9.58 19.77 0.19
CA GLU A 102 10.90 19.12 0.24
C GLU A 102 10.90 17.92 1.17
N ALA A 103 10.23 18.03 2.32
CA ALA A 103 10.00 16.92 3.26
C ALA A 103 9.25 15.77 2.58
N PHE A 104 8.19 16.08 1.82
CA PHE A 104 7.45 15.09 1.04
C PHE A 104 8.34 14.37 0.01
N ARG A 105 9.08 15.12 -0.81
CA ARG A 105 9.99 14.53 -1.82
C ARG A 105 11.06 13.64 -1.19
N SER A 106 11.63 14.09 -0.07
CA SER A 106 12.63 13.34 0.71
C SER A 106 12.06 12.03 1.27
N ALA A 107 10.87 12.09 1.87
CA ALA A 107 10.17 10.94 2.41
C ALA A 107 9.83 9.91 1.33
N VAL A 108 9.29 10.37 0.20
CA VAL A 108 9.00 9.52 -0.98
C VAL A 108 10.27 8.84 -1.48
N ALA A 109 11.35 9.59 -1.71
CA ALA A 109 12.60 9.05 -2.21
C ALA A 109 13.20 7.99 -1.26
N THR A 110 13.12 8.22 0.05
CA THR A 110 13.59 7.29 1.08
C THR A 110 12.82 5.97 1.04
N VAL A 111 11.49 6.04 1.04
CA VAL A 111 10.65 4.84 1.02
C VAL A 111 10.78 4.08 -0.30
N GLU A 112 10.85 4.77 -1.44
CA GLU A 112 11.06 4.12 -2.74
C GLU A 112 12.41 3.42 -2.83
N ALA A 113 13.48 4.02 -2.29
CA ALA A 113 14.79 3.38 -2.24
C ALA A 113 14.75 2.06 -1.43
N GLU A 114 14.06 2.05 -0.29
CA GLU A 114 13.85 0.82 0.49
C GLU A 114 13.03 -0.21 -0.29
N LEU A 115 11.93 0.20 -0.95
CA LEU A 115 11.13 -0.70 -1.80
C LEU A 115 11.95 -1.32 -2.93
N PHE A 116 12.80 -0.54 -3.59
CA PHE A 116 13.69 -1.05 -4.64
C PHE A 116 14.74 -2.02 -4.09
N ALA A 117 15.26 -1.78 -2.88
CA ALA A 117 16.18 -2.69 -2.23
C ALA A 117 15.50 -4.03 -1.86
N LEU A 118 14.26 -3.98 -1.35
CA LEU A 118 13.45 -5.18 -1.07
C LEU A 118 13.15 -5.96 -2.35
N ALA A 119 12.78 -5.28 -3.43
CA ALA A 119 12.56 -5.90 -4.72
C ALA A 119 13.82 -6.62 -5.22
N GLY A 120 14.99 -5.99 -5.11
CA GLY A 120 16.27 -6.62 -5.45
C GLY A 120 16.54 -7.90 -4.66
N LYS A 121 16.24 -7.91 -3.35
CA LYS A 121 16.37 -9.11 -2.50
C LYS A 121 15.43 -10.23 -2.93
N ILE A 122 14.17 -9.91 -3.20
CA ILE A 122 13.16 -10.89 -3.65
C ILE A 122 13.59 -11.50 -5.00
N VAL A 123 13.89 -10.65 -5.98
CA VAL A 123 14.29 -11.08 -7.34
C VAL A 123 15.56 -11.91 -7.30
N GLY A 124 16.55 -11.49 -6.51
CA GLY A 124 17.79 -12.24 -6.30
C GLY A 124 17.55 -13.62 -5.70
N ALA A 125 16.74 -13.70 -4.63
CA ALA A 125 16.43 -14.96 -3.96
C ALA A 125 15.61 -15.92 -4.83
N LYS A 126 14.74 -15.42 -5.73
CA LYS A 126 14.00 -16.25 -6.70
C LYS A 126 14.75 -16.49 -8.01
N GLY A 127 15.97 -15.97 -8.13
CA GLY A 127 16.85 -16.12 -9.29
C GLY A 127 16.31 -15.48 -10.58
N GLY A 128 15.31 -14.59 -10.50
CA GLY A 128 14.64 -14.01 -11.67
C GLY A 128 13.42 -13.17 -11.31
N ALA A 129 12.68 -12.73 -12.32
CA ALA A 129 11.51 -11.88 -12.13
C ALA A 129 10.43 -12.58 -11.31
N VAL A 130 9.76 -11.81 -10.45
CA VAL A 130 8.71 -12.27 -9.53
C VAL A 130 7.45 -11.48 -9.79
N LEU A 131 6.33 -12.19 -9.93
CA LEU A 131 5.00 -11.61 -9.95
C LEU A 131 4.39 -11.72 -8.57
N LEU A 132 4.04 -10.60 -7.95
CA LEU A 132 3.29 -10.55 -6.70
C LEU A 132 1.85 -10.15 -7.00
N THR A 133 0.90 -11.05 -6.73
CA THR A 133 -0.52 -10.89 -7.07
C THR A 133 -1.43 -11.46 -5.98
N GLY A 134 -2.75 -11.33 -6.16
CA GLY A 134 -3.76 -11.83 -5.25
C GLY A 134 -4.68 -10.73 -4.72
N ARG A 135 -5.25 -10.98 -3.55
CA ARG A 135 -6.21 -10.08 -2.88
C ARG A 135 -5.98 -10.13 -1.38
N SER A 136 -5.36 -9.08 -0.86
CA SER A 136 -5.05 -8.92 0.55
C SER A 136 -4.91 -7.44 0.89
N VAL A 137 -5.28 -7.06 2.12
CA VAL A 137 -5.05 -5.72 2.66
C VAL A 137 -3.56 -5.37 2.64
N TRP A 138 -2.67 -6.36 2.76
CA TRP A 138 -1.23 -6.13 2.67
C TRP A 138 -0.82 -5.62 1.28
N LEU A 139 -1.38 -6.22 0.22
CA LEU A 139 -1.13 -5.78 -1.15
C LEU A 139 -1.70 -4.39 -1.41
N ASP A 140 -2.91 -4.13 -0.91
CA ASP A 140 -3.54 -2.82 -1.05
C ASP A 140 -2.71 -1.73 -0.36
N THR A 141 -2.23 -1.99 0.86
CA THR A 141 -1.37 -1.05 1.57
C THR A 141 -0.04 -0.85 0.84
N LEU A 142 0.62 -1.91 0.36
CA LEU A 142 1.83 -1.79 -0.45
C LEU A 142 1.60 -0.95 -1.71
N MET A 143 0.50 -1.19 -2.43
CA MET A 143 0.14 -0.39 -3.60
C MET A 143 -0.17 1.06 -3.25
N GLY A 144 -0.67 1.34 -2.05
CA GLY A 144 -0.88 2.69 -1.53
C GLY A 144 0.43 3.51 -1.43
N TYR A 145 1.58 2.84 -1.27
CA TYR A 145 2.90 3.49 -1.32
C TYR A 145 3.39 3.76 -2.75
N MET A 146 2.77 3.16 -3.77
CA MET A 146 3.20 3.31 -5.15
C MET A 146 2.63 4.61 -5.73
N GLY A 147 3.51 5.56 -6.03
CA GLY A 147 3.16 6.65 -6.95
C GLY A 147 2.90 6.12 -8.36
N LYS A 148 2.49 7.01 -9.25
CA LYS A 148 2.12 6.73 -10.65
C LYS A 148 3.12 5.80 -11.36
N ASP A 149 4.41 6.07 -11.19
CA ASP A 149 5.48 5.37 -11.92
C ASP A 149 6.27 4.38 -11.05
N CYS A 150 5.98 4.28 -9.76
CA CYS A 150 6.74 3.41 -8.86
C CYS A 150 6.54 1.92 -9.16
N ALA A 151 5.29 1.51 -9.42
CA ALA A 151 4.99 0.13 -9.80
C ALA A 151 5.72 -0.28 -11.10
N LEU A 152 5.76 0.59 -12.10
CA LEU A 152 6.48 0.33 -13.36
C LEU A 152 7.99 0.21 -13.16
N ARG A 153 8.61 1.09 -12.35
CA ARG A 153 10.03 1.01 -12.02
C ARG A 153 10.39 -0.25 -11.22
N LEU A 154 9.49 -0.74 -10.36
CA LEU A 154 9.65 -2.04 -9.70
C LEU A 154 9.62 -3.19 -10.71
N ALA A 155 8.68 -3.15 -11.66
CA ALA A 155 8.58 -4.17 -12.70
C ALA A 155 9.85 -4.22 -13.58
N GLN A 156 10.43 -3.07 -13.93
CA GLN A 156 11.72 -2.98 -14.64
C GLN A 156 12.88 -3.60 -13.85
N ARG A 157 12.78 -3.65 -12.51
CA ARG A 157 13.74 -4.32 -11.62
C ARG A 157 13.40 -5.79 -11.37
N GLY A 158 12.38 -6.32 -12.06
CA GLY A 158 11.97 -7.72 -11.98
C GLY A 158 10.89 -8.02 -10.93
N LEU A 159 10.38 -7.04 -10.17
CA LEU A 159 9.26 -7.25 -9.26
C LEU A 159 7.97 -6.66 -9.84
N VAL A 160 7.11 -7.51 -10.37
CA VAL A 160 5.82 -7.13 -10.96
C VAL A 160 4.75 -7.14 -9.89
N LEU A 161 4.17 -5.99 -9.55
CA LEU A 161 3.03 -5.88 -8.64
C LEU A 161 1.73 -5.81 -9.45
N ALA A 162 0.87 -6.82 -9.32
CA ALA A 162 -0.38 -6.90 -10.09
C ALA A 162 -1.52 -7.48 -9.24
N PRO A 163 -1.99 -6.77 -8.21
CA PRO A 163 -3.10 -7.25 -7.38
C PRO A 163 -4.42 -7.31 -8.17
N LEU A 164 -5.33 -8.18 -7.73
CA LEU A 164 -6.69 -8.29 -8.28
C LEU A 164 -7.57 -7.07 -7.95
N THR A 165 -7.24 -6.33 -6.90
CA THR A 165 -7.89 -5.08 -6.55
C THR A 165 -7.07 -3.91 -7.09
N ARG A 166 -7.62 -3.18 -8.05
CA ARG A 166 -6.96 -2.00 -8.63
C ARG A 166 -7.23 -0.76 -7.78
N LEU A 167 -6.17 -0.11 -7.32
CA LEU A 167 -6.29 1.23 -6.71
C LEU A 167 -6.33 2.31 -7.81
N PRO A 168 -7.05 3.44 -7.58
CA PRO A 168 -7.05 4.58 -8.49
C PRO A 168 -5.63 5.06 -8.82
N GLY A 169 -5.38 5.34 -10.10
CA GLY A 169 -4.07 5.81 -10.58
C GLY A 169 -3.02 4.72 -10.86
N GLN A 170 -3.28 3.46 -10.50
CA GLN A 170 -2.35 2.35 -10.75
C GLN A 170 -2.49 1.77 -12.17
N PRO A 171 -1.40 1.25 -12.77
CA PRO A 171 -1.45 0.53 -14.05
C PRO A 171 -2.34 -0.73 -13.95
N SER A 172 -2.92 -1.15 -15.08
CA SER A 172 -3.66 -2.41 -15.16
C SER A 172 -2.70 -3.61 -15.18
N ILE A 173 -3.22 -4.80 -14.90
CA ILE A 173 -2.45 -6.06 -14.99
C ILE A 173 -1.84 -6.20 -16.39
N ALA A 174 -2.61 -5.95 -17.46
CA ALA A 174 -2.12 -5.98 -18.83
C ALA A 174 -0.95 -5.00 -19.07
N GLN A 175 -1.02 -3.78 -18.54
CA GLN A 175 0.08 -2.80 -18.64
C GLN A 175 1.33 -3.25 -17.88
N MET A 176 1.15 -3.90 -16.72
CA MET A 176 2.27 -4.43 -15.94
C MET A 176 2.96 -5.60 -16.67
N LEU A 177 2.18 -6.49 -17.29
CA LEU A 177 2.71 -7.65 -18.03
C LEU A 177 3.40 -7.26 -19.35
N GLN A 178 3.13 -6.07 -19.90
CA GLN A 178 3.91 -5.53 -21.02
C GLN A 178 5.38 -5.26 -20.65
N GLN A 179 5.66 -4.99 -19.37
CA GLN A 179 7.04 -4.76 -18.89
C GLN A 179 7.79 -6.08 -18.71
N VAL A 180 7.13 -7.05 -18.07
CA VAL A 180 7.68 -8.39 -17.85
C VAL A 180 6.56 -9.41 -18.10
N PRO A 181 6.67 -10.20 -19.19
CA PRO A 181 5.73 -11.27 -19.49
C PRO A 181 5.57 -12.29 -18.36
N LEU A 182 4.38 -12.86 -18.23
CA LEU A 182 4.03 -13.80 -17.15
C LEU A 182 4.90 -15.07 -17.14
N ASP A 183 5.23 -15.60 -18.32
CA ASP A 183 6.07 -16.79 -18.51
C ASP A 183 7.50 -16.60 -17.96
N ARG A 184 7.96 -15.35 -17.86
CA ARG A 184 9.25 -14.97 -17.27
C ARG A 184 9.19 -14.74 -15.77
N CYS A 185 8.00 -14.73 -15.17
CA CYS A 185 7.79 -14.47 -13.76
C CYS A 185 7.66 -15.76 -12.95
N ALA A 186 8.17 -15.74 -11.73
CA ALA A 186 7.81 -16.66 -10.67
C ALA A 186 6.61 -16.05 -9.90
N PRO A 187 5.39 -16.64 -9.96
CA PRO A 187 4.23 -16.07 -9.28
C PRO A 187 4.26 -16.31 -7.78
N VAL A 188 3.89 -15.32 -6.99
CA VAL A 188 3.64 -15.41 -5.55
C VAL A 188 2.27 -14.80 -5.30
N VAL A 189 1.39 -15.56 -4.64
CA VAL A 189 0.04 -15.10 -4.33
C VAL A 189 -0.02 -14.65 -2.87
N VAL A 190 -0.64 -13.50 -2.61
CA VAL A 190 -1.06 -13.08 -1.26
C VAL A 190 -2.58 -13.10 -1.22
N SER A 191 -3.15 -13.96 -0.39
CA SER A 191 -4.58 -14.24 -0.37
C SER A 191 -5.12 -14.23 1.04
N ALA A 192 -6.06 -13.30 1.29
CA ALA A 192 -6.72 -13.19 2.58
C ALA A 192 -7.41 -14.49 2.98
N GLY A 193 -7.08 -15.03 4.16
CA GLY A 193 -7.65 -16.28 4.65
C GLY A 193 -7.21 -17.50 3.84
N ALA A 194 -6.07 -17.42 3.17
CA ALA A 194 -5.51 -18.45 2.30
C ALA A 194 -6.51 -18.94 1.25
N GLN A 195 -7.38 -18.06 0.74
CA GLN A 195 -8.38 -18.44 -0.26
C GLN A 195 -7.72 -18.90 -1.56
N ASP A 196 -8.30 -19.91 -2.20
CA ASP A 196 -7.96 -20.28 -3.57
C ASP A 196 -8.47 -19.21 -4.53
N LEU A 197 -7.53 -18.47 -5.11
CA LEU A 197 -7.80 -17.41 -6.08
C LEU A 197 -7.58 -17.89 -7.53
N SER A 198 -7.32 -19.18 -7.76
CA SER A 198 -6.95 -19.71 -9.08
C SER A 198 -7.94 -19.33 -10.19
N PRO A 199 -9.28 -19.41 -10.02
CA PRO A 199 -10.22 -18.99 -11.05
C PRO A 199 -10.20 -17.48 -11.35
N GLN A 200 -10.01 -16.65 -10.33
CA GLN A 200 -9.96 -15.19 -10.46
C GLN A 200 -8.65 -14.75 -11.13
N LEU A 201 -7.53 -15.38 -10.75
CA LEU A 201 -6.22 -15.14 -11.34
C LEU A 201 -6.20 -15.62 -12.81
N ALA A 202 -6.71 -16.80 -13.10
CA ALA A 202 -6.86 -17.32 -14.47
C ALA A 202 -7.58 -16.32 -15.38
N ARG A 203 -8.70 -15.75 -14.92
CA ARG A 203 -9.45 -14.74 -15.66
C ARG A 203 -8.66 -13.43 -15.83
N ALA A 204 -8.00 -12.96 -14.76
CA ALA A 204 -7.31 -11.68 -14.75
C ALA A 204 -6.01 -11.69 -15.59
N PHE A 205 -5.38 -12.86 -15.72
CA PHE A 205 -4.12 -13.06 -16.44
C PHE A 205 -4.27 -13.85 -17.74
N GLU A 206 -5.51 -14.17 -18.14
CA GLU A 206 -5.82 -14.94 -19.36
C GLU A 206 -5.06 -16.28 -19.44
N THR A 207 -5.11 -17.05 -18.35
CA THR A 207 -4.41 -18.35 -18.19
C THR A 207 -5.37 -19.45 -17.75
N ASP A 208 -4.91 -20.71 -17.76
CA ASP A 208 -5.67 -21.83 -17.21
C ASP A 208 -5.63 -21.82 -15.66
N PRO A 209 -6.73 -22.13 -14.94
CA PRO A 209 -6.75 -22.21 -13.48
C PRO A 209 -5.73 -23.19 -12.88
N SER A 210 -5.33 -24.25 -13.60
CA SER A 210 -4.32 -25.20 -13.14
C SER A 210 -2.94 -24.56 -12.93
N PHE A 211 -2.61 -23.51 -13.70
CA PHE A 211 -1.36 -22.77 -13.54
C PHE A 211 -1.20 -22.18 -12.14
N TRP A 212 -2.30 -21.73 -11.53
CA TRP A 212 -2.30 -21.04 -10.23
C TRP A 212 -2.46 -21.98 -9.03
N ARG A 213 -2.92 -23.21 -9.28
CA ARG A 213 -3.43 -24.11 -8.23
C ARG A 213 -2.38 -24.51 -7.18
N ASP A 214 -1.14 -24.68 -7.62
CA ASP A 214 -0.02 -25.11 -6.78
C ASP A 214 0.95 -23.96 -6.47
N VAL A 215 0.57 -22.71 -6.79
CA VAL A 215 1.37 -21.52 -6.48
C VAL A 215 1.29 -21.22 -4.97
N PRO A 216 2.42 -20.92 -4.30
CA PRO A 216 2.43 -20.52 -2.89
C PRO A 216 1.51 -19.33 -2.62
N SER A 217 0.68 -19.46 -1.59
CA SER A 217 -0.32 -18.46 -1.20
C SER A 217 -0.10 -18.01 0.23
N ILE A 218 0.31 -16.75 0.41
CA ILE A 218 0.62 -16.16 1.70
C ILE A 218 -0.66 -15.56 2.32
N ASP A 219 -1.02 -15.99 3.53
CA ASP A 219 -2.18 -15.52 4.28
C ASP A 219 -1.77 -14.52 5.36
N TRP A 220 -1.71 -13.26 4.97
CA TRP A 220 -1.44 -12.15 5.89
C TRP A 220 -2.56 -11.97 6.91
N GLU A 221 -3.82 -11.90 6.46
CA GLU A 221 -4.97 -11.56 7.28
C GLU A 221 -5.15 -12.51 8.46
N THR A 222 -5.18 -13.82 8.25
CA THR A 222 -5.33 -14.77 9.36
C THR A 222 -4.16 -14.67 10.34
N ALA A 223 -2.95 -14.41 9.86
CA ALA A 223 -1.78 -14.25 10.72
C ALA A 223 -1.90 -13.04 11.68
N THR A 224 -2.68 -12.03 11.33
CA THR A 224 -2.91 -10.86 12.20
C THR A 224 -3.88 -11.12 13.36
N ALA A 225 -4.64 -12.23 13.33
CA ALA A 225 -5.74 -12.49 14.26
C ALA A 225 -5.31 -12.45 15.72
N ALA A 226 -4.21 -13.14 16.06
CA ALA A 226 -3.71 -13.19 17.43
C ALA A 226 -3.32 -11.81 17.95
N THR A 227 -2.68 -10.98 17.10
CA THR A 227 -2.30 -9.61 17.46
C THR A 227 -3.51 -8.71 17.70
N ILE A 228 -4.55 -8.81 16.85
CA ILE A 228 -5.79 -8.03 16.99
C ILE A 228 -6.54 -8.46 18.26
N THR A 229 -6.72 -9.76 18.48
CA THR A 229 -7.43 -10.28 19.66
C THR A 229 -6.69 -9.99 20.97
N ALA A 230 -5.36 -9.98 20.97
CA ALA A 230 -4.57 -9.61 22.15
C ALA A 230 -4.80 -8.14 22.59
N ARG A 231 -5.31 -7.28 21.70
CA ARG A 231 -5.71 -5.89 22.00
C ARG A 231 -7.19 -5.76 22.38
N HIS A 232 -7.88 -6.89 22.58
CA HIS A 232 -9.33 -6.96 22.82
C HIS A 232 -10.19 -6.45 21.66
N GLU A 233 -9.66 -6.53 20.44
CA GLU A 233 -10.39 -6.18 19.22
C GLU A 233 -10.90 -7.45 18.51
N THR A 234 -11.96 -7.30 17.70
CA THR A 234 -12.48 -8.38 16.85
C THR A 234 -11.98 -8.21 15.42
N PRO A 235 -11.28 -9.17 14.82
CA PRO A 235 -10.83 -9.06 13.44
C PRO A 235 -11.98 -8.85 12.45
N ARG A 236 -11.79 -7.94 11.50
CA ARG A 236 -12.75 -7.55 10.45
C ARG A 236 -12.04 -7.44 9.12
N TYR A 237 -11.72 -8.57 8.53
CA TYR A 237 -10.99 -8.61 7.28
C TYR A 237 -11.90 -8.33 6.08
N ALA A 238 -11.51 -7.38 5.23
CA ALA A 238 -12.29 -6.97 4.06
C ALA A 238 -12.48 -8.10 3.02
N TYR A 239 -11.51 -9.02 2.94
CA TYR A 239 -11.45 -10.00 1.88
C TYR A 239 -11.64 -11.45 2.33
N VAL A 240 -11.59 -11.75 3.63
CA VAL A 240 -11.72 -13.13 4.14
C VAL A 240 -13.16 -13.61 3.99
N ARG A 241 -13.33 -14.79 3.40
CA ARG A 241 -14.62 -15.50 3.31
C ARG A 241 -14.49 -16.86 3.98
N ALA A 242 -15.36 -17.14 4.95
CA ALA A 242 -15.32 -18.37 5.73
C ALA A 242 -15.47 -19.63 4.85
N ASP A 243 -16.41 -19.59 3.91
CA ASP A 243 -16.78 -20.76 3.08
C ASP A 243 -15.98 -20.88 1.77
N ALA A 244 -15.00 -20.00 1.56
CA ALA A 244 -14.21 -20.03 0.34
C ALA A 244 -13.19 -21.20 0.35
N PRO A 245 -13.01 -21.90 -0.79
CA PRO A 245 -11.97 -22.92 -0.92
C PRO A 245 -10.60 -22.36 -0.54
N LYS A 246 -9.75 -23.21 0.04
CA LYS A 246 -8.40 -22.82 0.46
C LYS A 246 -7.36 -23.19 -0.60
N ALA A 247 -6.33 -22.38 -0.71
CA ALA A 247 -5.17 -22.65 -1.53
C ALA A 247 -4.48 -23.94 -1.07
N ARG A 248 -3.88 -24.68 -2.00
CA ARG A 248 -3.20 -25.95 -1.69
C ARG A 248 -1.89 -25.79 -0.94
N VAL A 249 -1.20 -24.68 -1.16
CA VAL A 249 0.09 -24.36 -0.55
C VAL A 249 -0.04 -23.07 0.26
N PRO A 250 -0.76 -23.09 1.40
CA PRO A 250 -0.92 -21.92 2.25
C PRO A 250 0.36 -21.66 3.07
N ILE A 251 0.71 -20.39 3.21
CA ILE A 251 1.84 -19.92 4.02
C ILE A 251 1.29 -18.87 4.98
N THR A 252 1.35 -19.13 6.28
CA THR A 252 0.95 -18.16 7.30
C THR A 252 2.23 -17.59 7.93
N PRO A 253 2.54 -16.29 7.72
CA PRO A 253 3.73 -15.68 8.30
C PRO A 253 3.59 -15.54 9.82
N GLU A 254 4.71 -15.59 10.54
CA GLU A 254 4.74 -15.29 11.97
C GLU A 254 4.86 -13.78 12.19
N LEU A 255 3.87 -13.17 12.85
CA LEU A 255 3.81 -11.73 13.01
C LEU A 255 4.02 -11.30 14.46
N ALA A 256 4.91 -10.32 14.65
CA ALA A 256 5.02 -9.59 15.90
C ALA A 256 3.99 -8.44 15.95
N ALA A 257 3.60 -8.01 17.14
CA ALA A 257 2.52 -7.04 17.32
C ALA A 257 2.76 -5.71 16.57
N GLN A 258 3.99 -5.22 16.52
CA GLN A 258 4.36 -3.98 15.83
C GLN A 258 4.31 -4.06 14.28
N MET A 259 4.11 -5.25 13.72
CA MET A 259 3.96 -5.46 12.29
C MET A 259 2.53 -5.18 11.80
N VAL A 260 1.58 -5.10 12.73
CA VAL A 260 0.16 -4.89 12.45
C VAL A 260 -0.27 -3.57 13.08
N GLU A 261 -0.84 -2.69 12.26
CA GLU A 261 -1.42 -1.42 12.72
C GLU A 261 -2.53 -1.65 13.76
N GLN A 262 -2.81 -0.63 14.56
CA GLN A 262 -3.96 -0.68 15.47
C GLN A 262 -5.27 -0.73 14.68
N GLY A 263 -6.29 -1.40 15.24
CA GLY A 263 -7.56 -1.58 14.56
C GLY A 263 -7.84 -3.02 14.12
N PRO A 264 -9.09 -3.30 13.71
CA PRO A 264 -9.56 -4.66 13.44
C PRO A 264 -9.24 -5.16 12.02
N LEU A 265 -8.71 -4.31 11.15
CA LEU A 265 -8.59 -4.58 9.71
C LEU A 265 -7.34 -5.40 9.34
N GLY A 266 -6.38 -5.53 10.28
CA GLY A 266 -5.12 -6.22 10.02
C GLY A 266 -4.23 -5.50 9.02
N MET A 267 -4.28 -4.16 8.93
CA MET A 267 -3.40 -3.41 8.04
C MET A 267 -1.92 -3.59 8.45
N PRO A 268 -0.99 -3.78 7.50
CA PRO A 268 0.42 -3.85 7.84
C PRO A 268 0.97 -2.47 8.20
N SER A 269 1.82 -2.44 9.22
CA SER A 269 2.74 -1.33 9.40
C SER A 269 3.86 -1.37 8.37
N TRP A 270 4.70 -0.33 8.31
CA TRP A 270 5.92 -0.38 7.48
C TRP A 270 6.81 -1.58 7.81
N THR A 271 6.90 -1.92 9.09
CA THR A 271 7.63 -3.12 9.56
C THR A 271 6.96 -4.40 9.05
N GLY A 272 5.63 -4.47 9.03
CA GLY A 272 4.88 -5.59 8.47
C GLY A 272 5.05 -5.76 6.96
N LEU A 273 5.07 -4.65 6.21
CA LEU A 273 5.39 -4.65 4.77
C LEU A 273 6.81 -5.22 4.53
N ARG A 274 7.80 -4.72 5.27
CA ARG A 274 9.18 -5.20 5.17
C ARG A 274 9.33 -6.67 5.56
N HIS A 275 8.62 -7.09 6.60
CA HIS A 275 8.67 -8.48 7.07
C HIS A 275 8.14 -9.44 6.00
N LEU A 276 6.96 -9.18 5.42
CA LEU A 276 6.44 -10.07 4.39
C LEU A 276 7.30 -10.08 3.13
N ALA A 277 7.88 -8.94 2.75
CA ALA A 277 8.86 -8.89 1.65
C ALA A 277 10.10 -9.77 1.94
N ALA A 278 10.55 -9.82 3.19
CA ALA A 278 11.63 -10.72 3.61
C ALA A 278 11.19 -12.20 3.61
N CYS A 279 9.97 -12.52 4.06
CA CYS A 279 9.40 -13.87 3.95
C CYS A 279 9.35 -14.33 2.50
N ILE A 280 8.88 -13.46 1.58
CA ILE A 280 8.89 -13.72 0.14
C ILE A 280 10.30 -14.00 -0.36
N ALA A 281 11.30 -13.25 0.08
CA ALA A 281 12.71 -13.47 -0.28
C ALA A 281 13.36 -14.70 0.38
N SER A 282 12.68 -15.41 1.28
CA SER A 282 13.22 -16.56 2.00
C SER A 282 12.79 -17.90 1.38
N ASP A 283 13.35 -18.99 1.90
CA ASP A 283 12.97 -20.36 1.54
C ASP A 283 11.58 -20.77 2.07
N GLN A 284 10.98 -19.97 2.98
CA GLN A 284 9.61 -20.19 3.44
C GLN A 284 8.60 -20.09 2.29
N VAL A 285 8.90 -19.25 1.29
CA VAL A 285 8.10 -19.12 0.07
C VAL A 285 8.91 -19.78 -1.06
N PRO A 286 8.63 -21.04 -1.44
CA PRO A 286 9.43 -21.72 -2.45
C PRO A 286 9.33 -20.98 -3.78
N ALA A 287 10.39 -21.02 -4.59
CA ALA A 287 10.34 -20.49 -5.96
C ALA A 287 9.44 -21.41 -6.82
N PRO A 288 8.27 -20.94 -7.27
CA PRO A 288 7.45 -21.74 -8.18
C PRO A 288 8.16 -21.94 -9.51
N ARG A 289 7.76 -23.00 -10.23
CA ARG A 289 8.22 -23.22 -11.61
C ARG A 289 7.85 -22.00 -12.46
N ARG A 290 8.81 -21.47 -13.22
CA ARG A 290 8.56 -20.41 -14.21
C ARG A 290 7.60 -20.93 -15.27
N GLY A 291 6.75 -20.04 -15.78
CA GLY A 291 5.59 -20.38 -16.60
C GLY A 291 5.90 -20.87 -18.02
N ALA A 292 6.68 -21.94 -18.16
CA ALA A 292 6.78 -22.68 -19.42
C ALA A 292 5.43 -23.34 -19.83
N GLU A 293 4.49 -23.46 -18.89
CA GLU A 293 3.15 -24.02 -19.08
C GLU A 293 2.02 -22.97 -19.05
N ALA A 294 2.34 -21.66 -19.17
CA ALA A 294 1.31 -20.63 -19.39
C ALA A 294 0.70 -20.83 -20.78
N GLY A 295 -0.21 -21.80 -20.87
CA GLY A 295 -0.73 -22.36 -22.11
C GLY A 295 -1.31 -21.29 -23.01
N ARG A 296 -0.89 -21.32 -24.28
CA ARG A 296 -1.64 -20.68 -25.36
C ARG A 296 -3.10 -21.17 -25.27
N PRO A 297 -4.10 -20.29 -25.46
CA PRO A 297 -5.47 -20.75 -25.62
C PRO A 297 -5.49 -21.76 -26.75
N GLN A 298 -5.87 -23.01 -26.44
CA GLN A 298 -6.19 -23.99 -27.47
C GLN A 298 -7.47 -23.50 -28.13
N HIS A 299 -7.32 -22.75 -29.23
CA HIS A 299 -8.44 -22.60 -30.16
C HIS A 299 -8.77 -24.00 -30.69
N PRO A 300 -10.01 -24.49 -30.52
CA PRO A 300 -10.42 -25.72 -31.17
C PRO A 300 -10.31 -25.54 -32.68
N PRO A 301 -9.79 -26.53 -33.45
CA PRO A 301 -9.86 -26.47 -34.89
C PRO A 301 -11.33 -26.42 -35.30
N THR A 302 -11.65 -25.44 -36.15
CA THR A 302 -12.93 -25.28 -36.85
C THR A 302 -13.29 -26.51 -37.67
#